data_AF-A0A553MWV9-F1
#
_entry.id   AF-A0A553MWV9-F1
#
_cell.length_a   1.000
_cell.length_b   1.000
_cell.length_c   1.000
_cell.angle_alpha   90.00
_cell.angle_beta   90.00
_cell.angle_gamma   90.00
#
_symmetry.space_group_name_H-M   'P 1'
#
loop_
_entity.id
_entity.type
_entity.pdbx_description
1 polymer ?
#
loop_
_entity_poly.entity_id
_entity_poly.type
_entity_poly.pdbx_seq_one_letter_code
_entity_poly.pdbx_strand_id
1 'polypeptide(L)'
;MQPADRHNLLRPETVESLFYLYRFTKESKYRDWGWEILQSFNKHSRVPSGGYTSIGNVRDPSNPAPRDKMESFFLSETLKYLFLLFTNDTELISLDKYVFNTEAHPLPIWSSSS
;
A
#
# COMPACT_ATOMS: atom_id res chain seq x y z
N MET A 1 -10.83 -18.26 7.56
CA MET A 1 -10.00 -17.38 8.42
C MET A 1 -10.24 -17.76 9.86
N GLN A 2 -9.19 -18.15 10.58
CA GLN A 2 -9.29 -18.51 11.99
C GLN A 2 -9.42 -17.25 12.84
N PRO A 3 -9.96 -17.33 14.08
CA PRO A 3 -10.08 -16.19 14.97
C PRO A 3 -8.78 -15.37 15.18
N ALA A 4 -7.62 -16.04 15.17
CA ALA A 4 -6.31 -15.40 15.37
C ALA A 4 -5.85 -14.52 14.18
N ASP A 5 -6.38 -14.76 12.97
CA ASP A 5 -5.87 -14.14 11.73
C ASP A 5 -6.69 -12.92 11.30
N ARG A 6 -7.63 -12.43 12.13
CA ARG A 6 -8.51 -11.32 11.76
C ARG A 6 -7.85 -9.94 11.81
N HIS A 7 -6.56 -9.89 12.13
CA HIS A 7 -5.85 -8.64 12.29
C HIS A 7 -5.42 -8.08 10.92
N ASN A 8 -5.32 -6.76 10.82
CA ASN A 8 -4.69 -6.07 9.70
C ASN A 8 -3.61 -5.14 10.25
N LEU A 9 -2.40 -5.29 9.73
CA LEU A 9 -1.22 -4.53 10.17
C LEU A 9 -0.88 -3.37 9.24
N LEU A 10 -1.81 -2.98 8.35
CA LEU A 10 -1.62 -1.97 7.30
C LEU A 10 -0.57 -2.39 6.25
N ARG A 11 -0.51 -3.70 5.96
CA ARG A 11 0.52 -4.30 5.10
C ARG A 11 0.39 -3.89 3.62
N PRO A 12 1.50 -3.81 2.87
CA PRO A 12 1.53 -3.19 1.56
C PRO A 12 1.24 -4.13 0.39
N GLU A 13 1.32 -5.45 0.58
CA GLU A 13 1.56 -6.41 -0.52
C GLU A 13 0.45 -6.39 -1.58
N THR A 14 -0.78 -6.08 -1.17
CA THR A 14 -1.91 -5.90 -2.11
C THR A 14 -1.74 -4.64 -2.96
N VAL A 15 -1.50 -3.48 -2.34
CA VAL A 15 -1.39 -2.20 -3.09
C VAL A 15 -0.09 -2.13 -3.91
N GLU A 16 0.96 -2.81 -3.47
CA GLU A 16 2.16 -3.09 -4.25
C GLU A 16 1.82 -3.82 -5.55
N SER A 17 1.10 -4.93 -5.44
CA SER A 17 0.71 -5.73 -6.60
C SER A 17 -0.20 -4.95 -7.55
N LEU A 18 -1.14 -4.16 -7.01
CA LEU A 18 -2.00 -3.27 -7.80
C LEU A 18 -1.19 -2.21 -8.57
N PHE A 19 -0.15 -1.65 -7.98
CA PHE A 19 0.76 -0.73 -8.65
C PHE A 19 1.42 -1.39 -9.87
N TYR A 20 2.01 -2.58 -9.72
CA TYR A 20 2.62 -3.29 -10.84
C TYR A 20 1.58 -3.67 -11.92
N LEU A 21 0.44 -4.24 -11.52
CA LEU A 21 -0.63 -4.60 -12.44
C LEU A 21 -1.10 -3.40 -13.25
N TYR A 22 -1.31 -2.24 -12.61
CA TYR A 22 -1.64 -1.01 -13.30
C TYR A 22 -0.53 -0.57 -14.26
N ARG A 23 0.74 -0.60 -13.82
CA ARG A 23 1.88 -0.19 -14.66
C ARG A 23 1.99 -0.99 -15.95
N PHE A 24 1.75 -2.31 -15.90
CA PHE A 24 1.85 -3.20 -17.06
C PHE A 24 0.59 -3.22 -17.94
N THR A 25 -0.60 -3.18 -17.36
CA THR A 25 -1.86 -3.38 -18.09
C THR A 25 -2.59 -2.09 -18.43
N LYS A 26 -2.33 -1.01 -17.67
CA LYS A 26 -3.04 0.28 -17.71
C LYS A 26 -4.55 0.20 -17.42
N GLU A 27 -5.06 -0.92 -16.90
CA GLU A 27 -6.49 -1.04 -16.58
C GLU A 27 -6.85 -0.19 -15.34
N SER A 28 -7.87 0.68 -15.46
CA SER A 28 -8.28 1.58 -14.38
C SER A 28 -8.77 0.88 -13.12
N LYS A 29 -9.31 -0.34 -13.24
CA LYS A 29 -9.84 -1.13 -12.11
C LYS A 29 -8.85 -1.28 -10.96
N TYR A 30 -7.55 -1.36 -11.24
CA TYR A 30 -6.52 -1.48 -10.20
C TYR A 30 -6.40 -0.20 -9.36
N ARG A 31 -6.62 0.97 -9.95
CA ARG A 31 -6.72 2.24 -9.22
C ARG A 31 -8.00 2.29 -8.39
N ASP A 32 -9.12 1.84 -8.94
CA ASP A 32 -10.39 1.81 -8.21
C ASP A 32 -10.30 0.92 -6.96
N TRP A 33 -9.70 -0.27 -7.09
CA TRP A 33 -9.44 -1.18 -5.96
C TRP A 33 -8.45 -0.58 -4.95
N GLY A 34 -7.39 0.07 -5.41
CA GLY A 34 -6.45 0.77 -4.53
C GLY A 34 -7.13 1.90 -3.74
N TRP A 35 -8.05 2.63 -4.39
CA TRP A 35 -8.82 3.68 -3.75
C TRP A 35 -9.75 3.14 -2.67
N GLU A 36 -10.45 2.03 -2.95
CA GLU A 36 -11.31 1.35 -1.97
C GLU A 36 -10.53 0.91 -0.72
N ILE A 37 -9.31 0.39 -0.91
CA ILE A 37 -8.40 0.02 0.19
C ILE A 37 -8.00 1.26 1.00
N LEU A 38 -7.61 2.36 0.35
CA LEU A 38 -7.23 3.60 1.04
C LEU A 38 -8.42 4.18 1.83
N GLN A 39 -9.62 4.17 1.28
CA GLN A 39 -10.84 4.59 1.99
C GLN A 39 -11.10 3.71 3.23
N SER A 40 -10.84 2.40 3.12
CA SER A 40 -10.95 1.48 4.25
C SER A 40 -9.93 1.79 5.36
N PHE A 41 -8.68 2.08 5.02
CA PHE A 41 -7.68 2.54 6.00
C PHE A 41 -8.10 3.85 6.68
N ASN A 42 -8.59 4.82 5.91
CA ASN A 42 -9.09 6.09 6.46
C ASN A 42 -10.25 5.89 7.43
N LYS A 43 -11.17 4.97 7.11
CA LYS A 43 -12.36 4.72 7.91
C LYS A 43 -12.08 3.93 9.19
N HIS A 44 -11.20 2.93 9.14
CA HIS A 44 -11.05 1.95 10.21
C HIS A 44 -9.75 2.04 10.98
N SER A 45 -8.72 2.69 10.43
CA SER A 45 -7.38 2.70 11.01
C SER A 45 -6.87 4.10 11.39
N ARG A 46 -7.58 5.17 11.02
CA ARG A 46 -7.14 6.55 11.31
C ARG A 46 -7.35 6.91 12.78
N VAL A 47 -6.33 7.50 13.40
CA VAL A 47 -6.38 7.97 14.78
C VAL A 47 -6.68 9.47 14.81
N PRO A 48 -7.68 9.96 15.58
CA PRO A 48 -8.09 11.37 15.54
C PRO A 48 -6.99 12.38 15.87
N SER A 49 -6.09 12.04 16.79
CA SER A 49 -4.95 12.88 17.18
C SER A 49 -3.78 12.85 16.17
N GLY A 50 -3.83 11.98 15.17
CA GLY A 50 -2.80 11.81 14.16
C GLY A 50 -2.30 10.37 14.04
N GLY A 51 -1.92 9.99 12.82
CA GLY A 51 -1.42 8.66 12.50
C GLY A 51 -2.51 7.64 12.14
N TYR A 52 -2.05 6.41 11.90
CA TYR A 52 -2.88 5.24 11.64
C TYR A 52 -2.46 4.11 12.56
N THR A 53 -3.32 3.12 12.76
CA THR A 53 -3.04 2.01 13.68
C THR A 53 -3.49 0.68 13.09
N SER A 54 -2.71 -0.36 13.39
CA SER A 54 -3.09 -1.74 13.14
C SER A 54 -4.40 -2.08 13.87
N ILE A 55 -5.22 -2.94 13.28
CA ILE A 55 -6.51 -3.34 13.84
C ILE A 55 -6.53 -4.84 14.14
N GLY A 56 -7.22 -5.22 15.21
CA GLY A 56 -7.31 -6.61 15.68
C GLY A 56 -8.42 -7.40 15.00
N ASN A 57 -9.43 -6.74 14.42
CA ASN A 57 -10.57 -7.41 13.82
C ASN A 57 -11.12 -6.68 12.58
N VAL A 58 -10.72 -7.13 11.38
CA VAL A 58 -11.24 -6.64 10.10
C VAL A 58 -12.71 -6.98 9.86
N ARG A 59 -13.30 -7.90 10.64
CA ARG A 59 -14.68 -8.37 10.45
C ARG A 59 -15.71 -7.59 11.24
N ASP A 60 -15.27 -6.72 12.15
CA ASP A 60 -16.17 -5.89 12.96
C ASP A 60 -15.90 -4.41 12.67
N PRO A 61 -16.65 -3.82 11.71
CA PRO A 61 -16.51 -2.41 11.37
C PRO A 61 -16.84 -1.46 12.53
N SER A 62 -17.64 -1.91 13.51
CA SER A 62 -18.06 -1.11 14.67
C SER A 62 -17.03 -1.12 15.79
N ASN A 63 -16.26 -2.21 15.90
CA ASN A 63 -15.17 -2.35 16.85
C ASN A 63 -13.95 -3.04 16.18
N PRO A 64 -13.13 -2.29 15.43
CA PRO A 64 -11.96 -2.84 14.75
C PRO A 64 -10.84 -3.29 15.70
N ALA A 65 -10.94 -2.99 17.00
CA ALA A 65 -9.93 -3.26 18.03
C ALA A 65 -8.54 -2.69 17.68
N PRO A 66 -8.34 -1.35 17.75
CA PRO A 66 -7.05 -0.70 17.53
C PRO A 66 -5.93 -1.32 18.39
N ARG A 67 -4.72 -1.45 17.82
CA ARG A 67 -3.56 -2.07 18.49
C ARG A 67 -2.46 -1.07 18.88
N ASP A 68 -2.75 0.23 18.78
CA ASP A 68 -1.84 1.34 19.10
C ASP A 68 -0.43 1.22 18.48
N LYS A 69 -0.36 0.77 17.22
CA LYS A 69 0.90 0.61 16.50
C LYS A 69 0.76 0.94 15.02
N MET A 70 1.57 1.90 14.57
CA MET A 70 1.79 2.18 13.15
C MET A 70 3.11 1.56 12.73
N GLU A 71 3.07 0.52 11.90
CA GLU A 71 4.29 -0.09 11.39
C GLU A 71 4.95 0.85 10.37
N SER A 72 6.29 0.86 10.32
CA SER A 72 7.07 1.73 9.43
C SER A 72 6.66 1.58 7.96
N PHE A 73 6.41 0.33 7.55
CA PHE A 73 6.00 -0.02 6.20
C PHE A 73 4.69 0.62 5.75
N PHE A 74 3.83 1.06 6.67
CA PHE A 74 2.63 1.79 6.26
C PHE A 74 3.00 3.07 5.49
N LEU A 75 4.00 3.80 5.99
CA LEU A 75 4.45 5.05 5.36
C LEU A 75 5.43 4.78 4.21
N SER A 76 6.41 3.90 4.42
CA SER A 76 7.44 3.65 3.41
C SER A 76 6.94 2.82 2.23
N GLU A 77 5.91 1.98 2.39
CA GLU A 77 5.47 1.05 1.36
C GLU A 77 4.02 1.30 0.96
N THR A 78 3.07 1.12 1.88
CA THR A 78 1.63 1.16 1.58
C THR A 78 1.23 2.49 0.95
N LEU A 79 1.59 3.61 1.58
CA LEU A 79 1.28 4.94 1.04
C LEU A 79 2.10 5.29 -0.21
N LYS A 80 3.34 4.81 -0.32
CA LYS A 80 4.19 5.01 -1.51
C LYS A 80 3.60 4.33 -2.74
N TYR A 81 3.20 3.06 -2.61
CA TYR A 81 2.58 2.32 -3.73
C TYR A 81 1.23 2.89 -4.10
N LEU A 82 0.39 3.31 -3.14
CA LEU A 82 -0.86 4.02 -3.43
C LEU A 82 -0.62 5.32 -4.20
N PHE A 83 0.36 6.13 -3.78
CA PHE A 83 0.73 7.34 -4.50
C PHE A 83 1.19 7.06 -5.94
N LEU A 84 2.09 6.08 -6.12
CA LEU A 84 2.58 5.67 -7.44
C LEU A 84 1.52 4.99 -8.32
N LEU A 85 0.51 4.38 -7.72
CA LEU A 85 -0.65 3.81 -8.41
C LEU A 85 -1.54 4.93 -8.99
N PHE A 86 -1.73 6.03 -8.25
CA PHE A 86 -2.63 7.11 -8.66
C PHE A 86 -1.98 8.20 -9.52
N THR A 87 -0.66 8.38 -9.47
CA THR A 87 0.03 9.36 -10.31
C THR A 87 -0.15 9.04 -11.80
N ASN A 88 -0.45 10.07 -12.60
CA ASN A 88 -0.47 9.94 -14.06
C ASN A 88 0.93 10.02 -14.68
N ASP A 89 1.92 10.50 -13.92
CA ASP A 89 3.31 10.52 -14.35
C ASP A 89 3.94 9.13 -14.14
N THR A 90 4.03 8.35 -15.22
CA THR A 90 4.70 7.04 -15.19
C THR A 90 6.21 7.13 -15.28
N GLU A 91 6.77 8.28 -15.65
CA GLU A 91 8.22 8.48 -15.63
C GLU A 91 8.73 8.71 -14.21
N LEU A 92 7.86 9.18 -13.31
CA LEU A 92 8.10 9.16 -11.88
C LEU A 92 8.30 7.71 -11.41
N ILE A 93 9.55 7.37 -11.09
CA ILE A 93 10.02 6.01 -10.79
C ILE A 93 9.59 5.01 -11.88
N SER A 94 10.15 5.19 -13.08
CA SER A 94 9.96 4.24 -14.18
C SER A 94 10.53 2.85 -13.86
N LEU A 95 9.78 1.80 -14.21
CA LEU A 95 10.19 0.40 -14.03
C LEU A 95 11.32 -0.02 -14.98
N ASP A 96 11.63 0.79 -16.00
CA ASP A 96 12.79 0.58 -16.88
C ASP A 96 14.09 1.15 -16.27
N LYS A 97 13.96 2.02 -15.27
CA LYS A 97 15.08 2.75 -14.64
C LYS A 97 15.33 2.30 -13.19
N TYR A 98 14.32 1.79 -12.51
CA TYR A 98 14.38 1.43 -11.09
C TYR A 98 13.79 0.05 -10.82
N VAL A 99 14.38 -0.63 -9.83
CA VAL A 99 13.81 -1.82 -9.19
C VAL A 99 13.55 -1.51 -7.72
N PHE A 100 12.38 -1.89 -7.20
CA PHE A 100 12.09 -1.75 -5.77
C PHE A 100 12.71 -2.92 -5.00
N ASN A 101 13.33 -2.63 -3.85
CA ASN A 101 13.62 -3.68 -2.88
C ASN A 101 12.34 -4.11 -2.15
N THR A 102 12.44 -5.11 -1.26
CA THR A 102 11.29 -5.66 -0.52
C THR A 102 10.64 -4.69 0.48
N GLU A 103 11.19 -3.49 0.68
CA GLU A 103 10.62 -2.42 1.54
C GLU A 103 10.29 -1.16 0.71
N ALA A 104 9.96 -1.37 -0.58
CA ALA A 104 9.58 -0.34 -1.54
C ALA A 104 10.61 0.80 -1.73
N HIS A 105 11.89 0.58 -1.47
CA HIS A 105 12.94 1.55 -1.80
C HIS A 105 13.40 1.35 -3.25
N PRO A 106 13.25 2.36 -4.13
CA PRO A 106 13.69 2.25 -5.51
C PRO A 106 15.22 2.34 -5.60
N LEU A 107 15.82 1.38 -6.29
CA LEU A 107 17.24 1.30 -6.58
C LEU A 107 17.45 1.42 -8.10
N PRO A 108 18.47 2.16 -8.57
CA PRO A 108 18.70 2.33 -10.00
C PRO A 108 19.10 0.99 -10.63
N ILE A 109 18.51 0.67 -11.78
CA ILE A 109 18.95 -0.44 -12.63
C ILE A 109 20.30 -0.05 -13.24
N TRP A 110 21.25 -0.98 -13.23
CA TRP A 110 22.53 -0.77 -13.89
C TRP A 110 22.33 -0.80 -15.41
N SER A 111 22.49 0.35 -16.06
CA SER A 111 22.54 0.40 -17.52
C SER A 111 23.84 -0.24 -17.99
N SER A 112 23.75 -1.29 -18.80
CA SER A 112 24.90 -1.80 -19.52
C SER A 112 25.40 -0.71 -20.48
N SER A 113 26.61 -0.20 -20.23
CA SER A 113 27.32 0.67 -21.18
C SER A 113 27.43 -0.09 -22.50
N SER A 114 26.68 0.35 -23.51
CA SER A 114 26.86 -0.09 -24.90
C SER A 114 27.88 0.82 -25.57
#